data_AF-A0A377XPL7-F1
#
_entry.id   AF-A0A377XPL7-F1
#
_cell.length_a   1.000
_cell.length_b   1.000
_cell.length_c   1.000
_cell.angle_alpha   90.00
_cell.angle_beta   90.00
_cell.angle_gamma   90.00
#
_symmetry.space_group_name_H-M   'P 1'
#
loop_
_entity.id
_entity.type
_entity.pdbx_description
1 polymer ?
#
loop_
_entity_poly.entity_id
_entity_poly.type
_entity_poly.pdbx_seq_one_letter_code
_entity_poly.pdbx_strand_id
1 'polypeptide(L)' 'MFSNMPRAHYDEELAHHQEGVLDILQRAGIQVLWNDNDGGCKGACDRVPHQNVTDLKLTGQLHRWQVLR' A
#
# COMPACT_ATOMS: atom_id res chain seq x y z
N MET A 1 2.39 -4.60 -10.01
CA MET A 1 0.94 -4.84 -10.28
C MET A 1 0.11 -3.57 -10.41
N PHE A 2 0.64 -2.37 -10.17
CA PHE A 2 -0.13 -1.12 -10.26
C PHE A 2 0.25 -0.23 -11.46
N SER A 3 1.20 -0.68 -12.28
CA SER A 3 1.56 -0.03 -13.54
C SER A 3 0.64 -0.48 -14.67
N ASN A 4 0.64 0.27 -15.77
CA ASN A 4 -0.04 -0.10 -17.02
C ASN A 4 0.69 -1.18 -17.84
N MET A 5 1.66 -1.89 -17.23
CA MET A 5 2.46 -2.89 -17.92
C MET A 5 1.97 -4.31 -17.64
N PRO A 6 1.87 -5.18 -18.66
CA PRO A 6 1.65 -6.60 -18.42
C PRO A 6 2.87 -7.23 -17.77
N ARG A 7 2.67 -8.31 -17.00
CA ARG A 7 3.75 -9.02 -16.28
C ARG A 7 4.92 -9.41 -17.19
N ALA A 8 4.64 -9.85 -18.41
CA ALA A 8 5.65 -10.31 -19.37
C ALA A 8 6.59 -9.18 -19.85
N HIS A 9 6.17 -7.93 -19.73
CA HIS A 9 6.92 -6.75 -20.17
C HIS A 9 7.04 -5.73 -19.02
N TYR A 10 7.12 -6.22 -17.79
CA TYR A 10 7.32 -5.35 -16.64
C TYR A 10 8.76 -4.84 -16.62
N ASP A 11 8.89 -3.52 -16.57
CA ASP A 11 10.13 -2.80 -16.33
C ASP A 11 9.99 -2.03 -15.01
N GLU A 12 10.85 -2.34 -14.05
CA GLU A 12 10.80 -1.73 -12.71
C GLU A 12 11.15 -0.24 -12.75
N GLU A 13 12.22 0.11 -13.45
CA GLU A 13 12.69 1.49 -13.54
C GLU A 13 11.61 2.36 -14.19
N LEU A 14 11.07 1.92 -15.33
CA LEU A 14 9.97 2.64 -15.99
C LEU A 14 8.71 2.70 -15.11
N ALA A 15 8.39 1.64 -14.37
CA ALA A 15 7.23 1.62 -13.48
C ALA A 15 7.33 2.66 -12.36
N HIS A 16 8.52 2.90 -11.81
CA HIS A 16 8.73 3.92 -10.78
C HIS A 16 8.63 5.36 -11.32
N HIS A 17 8.95 5.57 -12.61
CA HIS A 17 8.96 6.89 -13.25
C HIS A 17 7.66 7.26 -13.99
N GLN A 18 6.62 6.43 -13.89
CA GLN A 18 5.31 6.71 -14.47
C GLN A 18 4.19 6.60 -13.44
N GLU A 19 3.01 7.10 -13.80
CA GLU A 19 1.82 6.96 -12.99
C GLU A 19 1.31 5.52 -12.99
N GLY A 20 0.93 5.05 -11.81
CA GLY A 20 0.15 3.85 -11.60
C GLY A 20 -1.33 4.14 -11.39
N VAL A 21 -2.12 3.10 -11.18
CA VAL A 21 -3.58 3.24 -11.00
C VAL A 21 -3.95 4.09 -9.78
N LEU A 22 -3.16 4.05 -8.69
CA LEU A 22 -3.45 4.83 -7.48
C LEU A 22 -3.27 6.34 -7.72
N ASP A 23 -2.27 6.73 -8.52
CA ASP A 23 -2.06 8.12 -8.92
C ASP A 23 -3.24 8.63 -9.74
N ILE A 24 -3.71 7.81 -10.70
CA ILE A 24 -4.84 8.14 -11.57
C ILE A 24 -6.12 8.31 -10.77
N LEU A 25 -6.42 7.39 -9.83
CA LEU A 25 -7.60 7.45 -8.98
C LEU A 25 -7.59 8.71 -8.11
N GLN A 26 -6.46 9.01 -7.47
CA GLN A 26 -6.32 10.22 -6.66
C GLN A 26 -6.50 11.49 -7.50
N ARG A 27 -5.86 11.56 -8.68
CA ARG A 27 -6.04 12.70 -9.60
C ARG A 27 -7.47 12.84 -10.11
N ALA A 28 -8.19 11.74 -10.27
CA ALA A 28 -9.61 11.75 -10.64
C ALA A 28 -10.53 12.24 -9.50
N GLY A 29 -9.99 12.61 -8.34
CA GLY A 29 -10.75 13.11 -7.20
C GLY A 29 -11.31 12.01 -6.30
N ILE A 30 -10.90 10.76 -6.49
CA ILE A 30 -11.28 9.65 -5.61
C ILE A 30 -10.38 9.68 -4.38
N GLN A 31 -10.97 9.57 -3.19
CA GLN A 31 -10.20 9.47 -1.96
C GLN A 31 -9.52 8.11 -1.89
N VAL A 32 -8.18 8.12 -1.88
CA VAL A 32 -7.35 6.92 -1.82
C VAL A 32 -6.66 6.86 -0.46
N LEU A 33 -6.70 5.68 0.16
CA LEU A 33 -5.94 5.35 1.37
C LEU A 33 -5.39 3.92 1.23
N TRP A 34 -4.07 3.76 1.39
CA TRP A 34 -3.42 2.46 1.44
C TRP A 34 -3.17 2.02 2.88
N ASN A 35 -3.75 0.89 3.29
CA ASN A 35 -3.53 0.27 4.59
C ASN A 35 -2.53 -0.88 4.44
N ASP A 36 -1.32 -0.70 4.94
CA ASP A 36 -0.24 -1.69 4.83
C ASP A 36 -0.14 -2.57 6.09
N ASN A 37 -0.16 -3.89 5.92
CA ASN A 37 0.05 -4.87 7.00
C ASN A 37 1.14 -5.91 6.68
N ASP A 38 1.99 -5.66 5.69
CA ASP A 38 2.88 -6.66 5.10
C ASP A 38 4.34 -6.16 4.92
N GLY A 39 4.73 -5.13 5.68
CA GLY A 39 6.09 -4.60 5.63
C GLY A 39 6.35 -3.71 4.40
N GLY A 40 5.34 -2.97 3.95
CA GLY A 40 5.42 -1.88 3.00
C GLY A 40 4.88 -2.19 1.60
N CYS A 41 4.44 -1.13 0.92
CA CYS A 41 3.74 -1.18 -0.38
C CYS A 41 4.66 -1.27 -1.61
N LYS A 42 5.97 -1.48 -1.40
CA LYS A 42 6.99 -1.63 -2.46
C LYS A 42 6.99 -0.47 -3.48
N GLY A 43 6.83 0.76 -2.99
CA GLY A 43 6.83 1.98 -3.80
C GLY A 43 5.49 2.33 -4.47
N ALA A 44 4.51 1.42 -4.46
CA ALA A 44 3.25 1.63 -5.16
C ALA A 44 2.38 2.71 -4.51
N CYS A 45 2.50 2.91 -3.20
CA CYS A 45 1.68 3.84 -2.42
C CYS A 45 2.39 5.16 -2.08
N ASP A 46 3.63 5.38 -2.52
CA ASP A 46 4.48 6.50 -2.11
C ASP A 46 3.87 7.88 -2.40
N ARG A 47 2.96 7.94 -3.38
CA ARG A 47 2.32 9.16 -3.89
C ARG A 47 0.85 9.33 -3.46
N VAL A 48 0.34 8.46 -2.59
CA VAL A 48 -1.01 8.54 -2.01
C VAL A 48 -0.96 8.44 -0.49
N PRO A 49 -1.98 8.91 0.24
CA PRO A 49 -2.09 8.66 1.68
C PRO A 49 -1.97 7.17 1.99
N HIS A 50 -1.07 6.82 2.89
CA HIS A 50 -0.82 5.45 3.29
C HIS A 50 -0.49 5.39 4.78
N GLN A 51 -0.85 4.26 5.41
CA GLN A 51 -0.55 3.99 6.82
C GLN A 51 -0.15 2.54 7.02
N ASN A 52 0.81 2.31 7.90
CA ASN A 52 1.14 0.97 8.39
C ASN A 52 0.18 0.60 9.51
N VAL A 53 -0.73 -0.35 9.24
CA VAL A 53 -1.71 -0.78 10.24
C VAL A 53 -1.10 -1.63 11.34
N THR A 54 0.11 -2.17 11.13
CA THR A 54 0.86 -2.90 12.16
C THR A 54 1.24 -2.00 13.35
N ASP A 55 1.34 -0.68 13.11
CA ASP A 55 1.68 0.29 14.15
C ASP A 55 0.45 0.80 14.93
N LEU A 56 -0.76 0.40 14.53
CA LEU A 56 -1.99 0.88 15.16
C LEU A 56 -2.19 0.26 16.55
N LYS A 57 -2.40 1.13 17.54
CA LYS A 57 -2.75 0.73 18.92
C LYS A 57 -4.25 0.56 19.05
N LEU A 58 -4.77 -0.56 18.55
CA LEU A 58 -6.19 -0.89 18.59
C LEU A 58 -6.60 -1.27 20.03
N THR A 59 -7.35 -0.39 20.68
CA THR A 59 -7.96 -0.66 21.99
C THR A 59 -8.98 -1.80 21.85
N GLY A 60 -8.76 -2.89 22.60
CA GLY A 60 -9.62 -4.08 22.61
C GLY A 60 -9.03 -5.36 21.98
N GLN A 61 -7.84 -5.30 21.37
CA GLN A 61 -7.17 -6.49 20.82
C GLN A 61 -5.97 -6.99 21.66
N LEU A 62 -5.61 -6.28 22.73
CA LEU A 62 -4.58 -6.71 23.67
C LEU A 62 -5.23 -7.46 24.83
N HIS A 63 -5.16 -8.81 24.80
CA HIS A 63 -4.91 -9.69 25.96
C HIS A 63 -4.95 -11.20 25.63
N ARG A 64 -5.26 -11.63 24.40
CA ARG A 64 -5.45 -13.09 24.14
C ARG A 64 -4.23 -13.86 23.63
N TRP A 65 -3.19 -13.20 23.14
CA TRP A 65 -2.02 -13.87 22.55
C TRP A 65 -0.76 -13.88 23.42
N GLN A 66 -0.75 -13.16 24.55
CA GLN A 66 0.38 -13.18 25.51
C GLN A 66 0.24 -14.23 26.63
N VAL A 67 -0.90 -14.92 26.74
CA VAL A 67 -1.17 -15.93 27.79
C VAL A 67 -1.11 -17.38 27.26
N LEU A 68 -0.78 -17.57 25.98
CA LEU A 68 -0.62 -18.90 25.36
C LEU A 68 0.84 -19.27 25.07
N ARG A 69 1.79 -18.67 25.80
CA ARG A 69 3.15 -19.20 25.95
C ARG A 69 3.38 -19.60 27.39
#